data_AF-A0A962TF35-F1
#
_entry.id   AF-A0A962TF35-F1
#
_cell.length_a   1.000
_cell.length_b   1.000
_cell.length_c   1.000
_cell.angle_alpha   90.00
_cell.angle_beta   90.00
_cell.angle_gamma   90.00
#
_symmetry.space_group_name_H-M   'P 1'
#
loop_
_entity.id
_entity.type
_entity.pdbx_description
1 polymer ?
#
loop_
_entity_poly.entity_id
_entity_poly.type
_entity_poly.pdbx_seq_one_letter_code
_entity_poly.pdbx_strand_id
1 'polypeptide(L)'
;MRRIKAIMAGATNLPVYSTNAPPLLQSIDFSDHLNYCYEDFPAFMITDTAFMRNKNYHRASDTYEKLDYERMAKVIQGVYAITQLGIE
;
A
#
# COMPACT_ATOMS: atom_id res chain seq x y z
N MET A 1 -12.27 -2.05 -3.14
CA MET A 1 -11.00 -1.79 -3.86
C MET A 1 -11.08 -0.68 -4.93
N ARG A 2 -12.02 -0.72 -5.89
CA ARG A 2 -12.16 0.35 -6.93
C ARG A 2 -12.37 1.76 -6.34
N ARG A 3 -13.25 1.89 -5.32
CA ARG A 3 -13.49 3.15 -4.60
C ARG A 3 -12.23 3.68 -3.92
N ILE A 4 -11.55 2.82 -3.15
CA ILE A 4 -10.27 3.14 -2.47
C ILE A 4 -9.24 3.68 -3.46
N LYS A 5 -9.03 2.96 -4.57
CA LYS A 5 -8.13 3.40 -5.66
C LYS A 5 -8.51 4.79 -6.18
N ALA A 6 -9.80 5.01 -6.47
CA ALA A 6 -10.28 6.29 -7.01
C ALA A 6 -10.05 7.45 -6.02
N ILE A 7 -10.32 7.23 -4.73
CA ILE A 7 -10.08 8.22 -3.67
C ILE A 7 -8.59 8.59 -3.61
N MET A 8 -7.70 7.59 -3.51
CA MET A 8 -6.26 7.85 -3.41
C MET A 8 -5.72 8.55 -4.67
N ALA A 9 -6.17 8.12 -5.86
CA ALA A 9 -5.77 8.71 -7.14
C ALA A 9 -6.28 10.15 -7.32
N GLY A 10 -7.39 10.51 -6.67
CA GLY A 10 -7.91 11.88 -6.65
C GLY A 10 -7.24 12.79 -5.62
N ALA A 11 -6.59 12.22 -4.60
CA ALA A 11 -6.01 13.00 -3.49
C ALA A 11 -4.68 13.68 -3.87
N THR A 12 -3.90 13.07 -4.77
CA THR A 12 -2.58 13.57 -5.18
C THR A 12 -2.27 13.18 -6.64
N ASN A 13 -1.14 13.64 -7.17
CA ASN A 13 -0.64 13.20 -8.47
C ASN A 13 0.18 11.89 -8.44
N LEU A 14 0.23 11.18 -7.31
CA LEU A 14 0.93 9.89 -7.22
C LEU A 14 0.15 8.81 -7.99
N PRO A 15 0.77 8.07 -8.91
CA PRO A 15 0.09 6.98 -9.62
C PRO A 15 -0.39 5.89 -8.64
N VAL A 16 -1.67 5.51 -8.76
CA VAL A 16 -2.26 4.45 -7.92
C VAL A 16 -2.73 3.29 -8.80
N TYR A 17 -2.26 2.10 -8.46
CA TYR A 17 -2.68 0.84 -9.06
C TYR A 17 -3.33 -0.04 -7.99
N SER A 18 -4.21 -0.95 -8.40
CA SER A 18 -4.85 -1.90 -7.50
C SER A 18 -4.90 -3.26 -8.15
N THR A 19 -4.65 -4.31 -7.38
CA THR A 19 -4.76 -5.69 -7.84
C THR A 19 -5.50 -6.51 -6.80
N ASN A 20 -6.33 -7.45 -7.28
CA ASN A 20 -6.86 -8.55 -6.48
C ASN A 20 -6.33 -9.81 -7.15
N ALA A 21 -5.49 -10.58 -6.45
CA ALA A 21 -4.76 -11.70 -7.03
C ALA A 21 -4.76 -12.90 -6.08
N PRO A 22 -4.58 -14.13 -6.61
CA PRO A 22 -4.48 -15.31 -5.77
C PRO A 22 -3.16 -15.33 -4.97
N PRO A 23 -3.10 -16.07 -3.85
CA PRO A 23 -1.87 -16.22 -3.04
C PRO A 23 -0.68 -16.83 -3.82
N LEU A 24 -0.92 -17.43 -4.99
CA LEU A 24 0.14 -17.92 -5.88
C LEU A 24 1.05 -16.78 -6.39
N LEU A 25 0.52 -15.56 -6.47
CA LEU A 25 1.33 -14.41 -6.86
C LEU A 25 2.14 -13.93 -5.65
N GLN A 26 3.47 -14.04 -5.78
CA GLN A 26 4.41 -13.64 -4.74
C GLN A 26 4.11 -12.21 -4.22
N SER A 27 4.27 -12.02 -2.92
CA SER A 27 4.06 -10.74 -2.19
C SER A 27 2.60 -10.36 -1.92
N ILE A 28 1.60 -11.02 -2.50
CA ILE A 28 0.18 -10.62 -2.33
C ILE A 28 -0.31 -10.80 -0.89
N ASP A 29 0.28 -11.73 -0.15
CA ASP A 29 -0.11 -12.13 1.20
C ASP A 29 0.98 -11.86 2.26
N PHE A 30 2.06 -11.14 1.92
CA PHE A 30 3.23 -10.96 2.79
C PHE A 30 3.13 -9.73 3.73
N SER A 31 1.94 -9.45 4.28
CA SER A 31 1.77 -8.43 5.32
C SER A 31 0.55 -8.73 6.18
N ASP A 32 0.33 -7.93 7.22
CA ASP A 32 -0.65 -8.21 8.28
C ASP A 32 -2.09 -8.28 7.77
N HIS A 33 -2.39 -7.65 6.62
CA HIS A 33 -3.70 -7.73 5.98
C HIS A 33 -4.15 -9.17 5.73
N LEU A 34 -3.21 -10.11 5.53
CA LEU A 34 -3.53 -11.53 5.38
C LEU A 34 -4.32 -12.06 6.59
N ASN A 35 -3.87 -11.75 7.81
CA ASN A 35 -4.50 -12.26 9.03
C ASN A 35 -5.91 -11.68 9.20
N TYR A 36 -6.10 -10.39 8.89
CA TYR A 36 -7.43 -9.78 8.92
C TYR A 36 -8.36 -10.39 7.87
N CYS A 37 -7.86 -10.60 6.64
CA CYS A 37 -8.63 -11.27 5.59
C CYS A 37 -9.00 -12.71 5.97
N TYR A 38 -8.12 -13.44 6.67
CA TYR A 38 -8.38 -14.80 7.14
C TYR A 38 -9.53 -14.86 8.16
N GLU A 39 -9.64 -13.84 9.01
CA GLU A 39 -10.71 -13.68 10.00
C GLU A 39 -11.94 -12.93 9.44
N ASP A 40 -12.11 -12.90 8.11
CA ASP A 40 -13.21 -12.23 7.41
C ASP A 40 -13.36 -10.71 7.68
N PHE A 41 -12.32 -10.06 8.22
CA PHE A 41 -12.29 -8.61 8.35
C PHE A 41 -11.93 -7.93 7.02
N PRO A 42 -12.65 -6.88 6.60
CA PRO A 42 -12.28 -6.11 5.42
C PRO A 42 -10.90 -5.46 5.60
N ALA A 43 -9.90 -5.96 4.88
CA ALA A 43 -8.54 -5.45 4.93
C ALA A 43 -7.93 -5.30 3.53
N PHE A 44 -6.93 -4.43 3.44
CA PHE A 44 -6.15 -4.23 2.24
C PHE A 44 -4.78 -3.67 2.60
N MET A 45 -3.81 -3.88 1.71
CA MET A 45 -2.46 -3.37 1.85
C MET A 45 -2.22 -2.23 0.86
N ILE A 46 -1.64 -1.14 1.34
CA ILE A 46 -1.04 -0.10 0.50
C ILE A 46 0.47 -0.34 0.52
N THR A 47 1.07 -0.54 -0.65
CA THR A 47 2.49 -0.87 -0.75
C THR A 47 3.08 -0.32 -2.05
N ASP A 48 4.39 -0.09 -2.03
CA ASP A 48 5.21 0.20 -3.19
C ASP A 48 5.99 -1.04 -3.69
N THR A 49 5.54 -2.24 -3.28
CA THR A 49 6.10 -3.58 -3.56
C THR A 49 7.34 -3.98 -2.76
N ALA A 50 7.72 -3.20 -1.73
CA ALA A 50 8.72 -3.57 -0.72
C ALA A 50 9.97 -4.25 -1.32
N PHE A 51 10.21 -5.53 -1.01
CA PHE A 51 11.38 -6.30 -1.44
C PHE A 51 11.47 -6.53 -2.95
N MET A 52 10.37 -6.43 -3.71
CA MET A 52 10.41 -6.56 -5.17
C MET A 52 11.14 -5.36 -5.82
N ARG A 53 11.06 -4.18 -5.18
CA ARG A 53 11.72 -2.94 -5.63
C ARG A 53 13.01 -2.66 -4.88
N ASN A 54 12.99 -2.80 -3.55
CA ASN A 54 14.08 -2.37 -2.68
C ASN A 54 15.15 -3.47 -2.53
N LYS A 55 16.27 -3.31 -3.23
CA LYS A 55 17.45 -4.21 -3.12
C LYS A 55 18.11 -4.21 -1.73
N ASN A 56 17.77 -3.27 -0.86
CA ASN A 56 18.29 -3.16 0.50
C ASN A 56 17.37 -3.78 1.55
N TYR A 57 16.19 -4.28 1.16
CA TYR A 57 15.21 -4.83 2.10
C TYR A 57 15.84 -5.85 3.06
N HIS A 58 15.55 -5.73 4.36
CA HIS A 58 16.14 -6.53 5.44
C HIS A 58 17.68 -6.48 5.53
N ARG A 59 18.30 -5.37 5.13
CA ARG A 59 19.74 -5.14 5.30
C ARG A 59 19.98 -3.89 6.13
N ALA A 60 21.14 -3.81 6.78
CA ALA A 60 21.58 -2.60 7.48
C ALA A 60 21.68 -1.37 6.57
N SER A 61 21.75 -1.59 5.25
CA SER A 61 21.73 -0.52 4.26
C SER A 61 20.32 0.01 3.98
N ASP A 62 19.25 -0.53 4.55
CA ASP A 62 17.89 0.04 4.42
C ASP A 62 17.74 1.24 5.38
N THR A 63 18.26 2.39 4.95
CA THR A 63 18.42 3.56 5.81
C THR A 63 17.51 4.71 5.39
N TYR A 64 17.26 5.65 6.30
CA TYR A 64 16.31 6.75 6.12
C TYR A 64 16.66 7.70 4.96
N GLU A 65 17.93 7.74 4.54
CA GLU A 65 18.38 8.55 3.40
C GLU A 65 17.89 8.00 2.05
N LYS A 66 17.46 6.74 2.00
CA LYS A 66 16.94 6.09 0.79
C LYS A 66 15.44 6.30 0.60
N LEU A 67 14.78 6.90 1.59
CA LEU A 67 13.36 7.17 1.55
C LEU A 67 13.05 8.35 0.64
N ASP A 68 11.96 8.21 -0.12
CA ASP A 68 11.39 9.31 -0.89
C ASP A 68 10.26 9.97 -0.09
N TYR A 69 10.63 10.98 0.68
CA TYR A 69 9.70 11.67 1.58
C TYR A 69 8.58 12.39 0.85
N GLU A 70 8.81 12.88 -0.38
CA GLU A 70 7.76 13.54 -1.16
C GLU A 70 6.67 12.54 -1.55
N ARG A 71 7.07 11.36 -2.06
CA ARG A 71 6.12 10.31 -2.39
C ARG A 71 5.45 9.74 -1.14
N MET A 72 6.18 9.57 -0.04
CA MET A 72 5.60 9.12 1.23
C MET A 72 4.55 10.09 1.78
N ALA A 73 4.79 11.40 1.70
CA ALA A 73 3.80 12.40 2.10
C ALA A 73 2.51 12.29 1.26
N LYS A 74 2.64 12.04 -0.05
CA LYS A 74 1.48 11.81 -0.93
C LYS A 74 0.70 10.55 -0.58
N VAL A 75 1.38 9.48 -0.16
CA VAL A 75 0.71 8.27 0.37
C VAL A 75 -0.13 8.61 1.60
N ILE A 76 0.43 9.38 2.54
CA ILE A 76 -0.30 9.82 3.75
C ILE A 76 -1.54 10.63 3.38
N GLN A 77 -1.43 11.57 2.44
CA GLN A 77 -2.58 12.34 1.94
C GLN A 77 -3.67 11.44 1.35
N GLY A 78 -3.28 10.43 0.57
CA GLY A 78 -4.22 9.44 0.03
C GLY A 78 -4.91 8.61 1.11
N VAL A 79 -4.17 8.16 2.13
CA VAL A 79 -4.73 7.43 3.29
C VAL A 79 -5.69 8.32 4.07
N TYR A 80 -5.31 9.57 4.32
CA TYR A 80 -6.17 10.53 4.99
C TYR A 80 -7.48 10.76 4.22
N ALA A 81 -7.42 10.89 2.89
CA ALA A 81 -8.63 11.02 2.08
C ALA A 81 -9.59 9.82 2.21
N ILE A 82 -9.06 8.60 2.35
CA ILE A 82 -9.88 7.39 2.60
C ILE A 82 -10.64 7.53 3.93
N THR A 83 -9.99 8.00 5.00
CA THR A 83 -10.64 8.13 6.31
C THR A 83 -11.71 9.22 6.33
N GLN A 84 -11.59 10.25 5.48
CA GLN A 84 -12.59 11.33 5.38
C GLN A 84 -13.81 10.97 4.53
N LEU A 85 -13.62 10.19 3.46
CA LEU A 85 -14.66 9.90 2.46
C LEU A 85 -15.37 8.56 2.64
N GLY A 86 -14.87 7.74 3.56
CA GLY A 86 -15.43 6.42 3.87
C GLY A 86 -15.18 5.38 2.77
N ILE A 87 -15.23 4.11 3.19
CA ILE A 87 -14.98 2.93 2.37
C ILE A 87 -16.25 2.15 1.98
N GLU A 88 -17.43 2.73 2.20
CA GLU A 88 -18.74 2.18 1.84
C GLU A 88 -18.83 1.72 0.37
#